data_AF-A0A6B3CB75-F1
#
_entry.id   AF-A0A6B3CB75-F1
#
_cell.length_a   1.000
_cell.length_b   1.000
_cell.length_c   1.000
_cell.angle_alpha   90.00
_cell.angle_beta   90.00
_cell.angle_gamma   90.00
#
_symmetry.space_group_name_H-M   'P 1'
#
loop_
_entity.id
_entity.type
_entity.pdbx_description
1 polymer ?
#
loop_
_entity_poly.entity_id
_entity_poly.type
_entity_poly.pdbx_seq_one_letter_code
_entity_poly.pdbx_strand_id
1 'polypeptide(L)' 'TGGIETVEAPIHISNVMLVDPETKKGTRVGYRTEQVERDGRTRTVRVRVAKRSGKDI' A
#
# COMPACT_ATOMS: atom_id res chain seq x y z
N THR A 1 -0.70 36.94 -20.82
CA THR A 1 -1.90 36.84 -19.95
C THR A 1 -1.49 36.05 -18.73
N GLY A 2 -1.40 36.69 -17.57
CA GLY A 2 -1.04 36.01 -16.33
C GLY A 2 -2.24 35.28 -15.74
N GLY A 3 -2.07 34.01 -15.35
CA GLY A 3 -3.09 33.21 -14.69
C GLY A 3 -2.62 32.80 -13.30
N ILE A 4 -3.55 32.72 -12.34
CA ILE A 4 -3.27 32.12 -11.04
C ILE A 4 -3.47 30.61 -11.20
N GLU A 5 -2.38 29.86 -11.06
CA GLU A 5 -2.39 28.40 -11.12
C GLU A 5 -2.32 27.83 -9.70
N THR A 6 -3.26 26.96 -9.36
CA THR A 6 -3.23 26.19 -8.12
C THR A 6 -2.46 24.90 -8.35
N VAL A 7 -1.39 24.70 -7.58
CA VAL A 7 -0.57 23.49 -7.59
C VAL A 7 -0.63 22.85 -6.21
N GLU A 8 -0.59 21.52 -6.15
CA GLU A 8 -0.62 20.78 -4.90
C GLU A 8 0.71 20.93 -4.13
N ALA A 9 0.59 21.08 -2.81
CA ALA A 9 1.72 21.11 -1.91
C ALA A 9 2.06 19.69 -1.40
N PRO A 10 3.35 19.39 -1.14
CA PRO A 10 3.74 18.10 -0.59
C PRO A 10 3.17 17.90 0.83
N ILE A 11 2.82 16.66 1.16
CA ILE A 11 2.39 16.25 2.50
C ILE A 11 3.37 15.23 3.09
N HIS A 12 3.57 15.29 4.40
CA HIS A 12 4.44 14.35 5.10
C HIS A 12 3.82 12.94 5.15
N ILE A 13 4.65 11.91 4.92
CA ILE A 13 4.22 10.51 4.80
C ILE A 13 3.53 9.96 6.07
N SER A 14 3.81 10.51 7.26
CA SER A 14 3.15 10.07 8.49
C SER A 14 1.67 10.46 8.55
N ASN A 15 1.23 11.42 7.73
CA ASN A 15 -0.14 11.93 7.73
C ASN A 15 -1.04 11.18 6.75
N VAL A 16 -0.52 10.15 6.07
CA VAL A 16 -1.28 9.33 5.13
C VAL A 16 -1.36 7.87 5.59
N MET A 17 -2.43 7.19 5.21
CA MET A 17 -2.65 5.77 5.47
C MET A 17 -3.07 5.06 4.19
N LEU A 18 -2.73 3.77 4.08
CA LEU A 18 -3.20 2.93 2.98
C LEU A 18 -4.68 2.59 3.21
N VAL A 19 -5.46 2.64 2.14
CA VAL A 19 -6.88 2.30 2.18
C VAL A 19 -7.02 0.81 1.97
N ASP A 20 -7.72 0.15 2.88
CA ASP A 20 -8.06 -1.27 2.75
C ASP A 20 -9.08 -1.47 1.61
N PRO A 21 -8.80 -2.33 0.61
CA PRO A 21 -9.70 -2.54 -0.53
C PRO A 21 -11.09 -3.04 -0.14
N GLU A 22 -11.23 -3.74 0.98
CA GLU A 22 -12.54 -4.21 1.46
C GLU A 22 -13.29 -3.16 2.25
N THR A 23 -12.66 -2.67 3.32
CA THR A 23 -13.37 -1.84 4.29
C THR A 23 -13.39 -0.37 3.89
N LYS A 24 -12.63 0.03 2.85
CA LYS A 24 -12.43 1.41 2.38
C LYS A 24 -11.97 2.37 3.48
N LYS A 25 -11.50 1.84 4.61
CA LYS A 25 -10.99 2.60 5.76
C LYS A 25 -9.47 2.54 5.77
N GLY A 26 -8.83 3.55 6.33
CA GLY A 26 -7.39 3.55 6.57
C GLY A 26 -6.95 2.35 7.41
N THR A 27 -5.94 1.63 6.95
CA THR A 27 -5.38 0.44 7.60
C THR A 27 -3.87 0.56 7.76
N ARG A 28 -3.33 -0.10 8.79
CA ARG A 28 -1.88 -0.23 8.98
C ARG A 28 -1.39 -1.46 8.23
N VAL A 29 -0.15 -1.39 7.73
CA VAL A 29 0.47 -2.48 6.97
C VAL A 29 1.11 -3.51 7.92
N GLY A 30 0.92 -4.78 7.63
CA GLY A 30 1.69 -5.91 8.13
C GLY A 30 2.44 -6.61 6.98
N TYR A 31 3.28 -7.59 7.30
CA TYR A 31 4.00 -8.37 6.30
C TYR A 31 3.64 -9.86 6.46
N ARG A 32 3.32 -10.51 5.34
CA ARG A 32 3.21 -11.98 5.24
C ARG A 32 4.29 -12.48 4.28
N THR A 33 4.91 -13.60 4.62
CA THR A 33 5.85 -14.29 3.73
C THR A 33 5.11 -15.38 2.96
N GLU A 34 5.14 -15.31 1.63
CA GLU A 34 4.58 -16.32 0.75
C GLU A 34 5.68 -17.00 -0.06
N GLN A 35 5.55 -18.30 -0.25
CA GLN A 35 6.41 -19.06 -1.13
C GLN A 35 5.74 -19.09 -2.49
N VAL A 36 6.30 -18.33 -3.44
CA VAL A 36 5.82 -18.31 -4.82
C VAL A 36 6.81 -19.09 -5.66
N GLU A 37 6.31 -20.08 -6.39
CA GLU A 37 7.10 -20.81 -7.37
C GLU A 37 7.06 -20.03 -8.68
N ARG A 38 8.22 -19.49 -9.09
CA ARG A 38 8.38 -18.82 -10.38
C ARG A 38 9.57 -19.47 -11.08
N ASP A 39 9.33 -19.96 -12.30
CA ASP A 39 10.36 -20.56 -13.16
C ASP A 39 11.12 -21.73 -12.49
N GLY A 40 10.40 -22.61 -11.79
CA GLY A 40 10.96 -23.81 -11.14
C GLY A 40 11.86 -23.55 -9.92
N ARG A 41 11.87 -22.32 -9.39
CA ARG A 41 12.58 -21.95 -8.16
C ARG A 41 11.60 -21.34 -7.15
N THR A 42 11.65 -21.86 -5.93
CA THR A 42 10.86 -21.35 -4.80
C THR A 42 11.48 -20.05 -4.31
N ARG A 43 10.74 -18.93 -4.39
CA ARG A 43 11.17 -17.64 -3.85
C ARG A 43 10.27 -17.23 -2.70
N THR A 44 10.87 -16.89 -1.56
CA THR A 44 10.14 -16.27 -0.46
C THR A 44 9.90 -14.81 -0.80
N VAL A 45 8.64 -14.42 -1.00
CA VAL A 45 8.21 -13.05 -1.27
C VAL A 45 7.54 -12.49 -0.03
N ARG A 46 7.89 -11.25 0.33
CA ARG A 46 7.21 -10.52 1.41
C ARG A 46 6.09 -9.69 0.80
N VAL A 47 4.85 -10.09 1.06
CA VAL A 47 3.65 -9.38 0.64
C VAL A 47 3.19 -8.45 1.76
N ARG A 48 2.75 -7.24 1.40
CA ARG A 48 2.15 -6.29 2.33
C ARG A 48 0.70 -6.67 2.52
N VAL A 49 0.25 -6.72 3.77
CA VAL A 49 -1.10 -7.13 4.12
C VAL A 49 -1.76 -6.05 4.97
N ALA A 50 -3.02 -5.75 4.71
CA ALA A 50 -3.85 -4.89 5.54
C ALA A 50 -4.10 -5.56 6.89
N LYS A 51 -3.64 -4.95 7.99
CA LYS A 51 -3.85 -5.53 9.33
C LYS A 51 -5.32 -5.65 9.72
N ARG A 52 -6.21 -4.86 9.11
CA ARG A 52 -7.65 -4.87 9.40
C ARG A 52 -8.40 -6.01 8.70
N SER A 53 -8.18 -6.23 7.40
CA SER A 53 -8.91 -7.23 6.59
C SER A 53 -8.10 -8.51 6.34
N GLY A 54 -6.78 -8.49 6.57
CA GLY A 54 -5.91 -9.61 6.21
C GLY A 54 -5.70 -9.77 4.70
N LYS A 55 -6.22 -8.83 3.88
CA LYS A 55 -6.05 -8.80 2.44
C LYS A 55 -4.75 -8.14 2.02
N ASP A 56 -4.28 -8.54 0.86
CA ASP A 56 -3.05 -8.02 0.27
C ASP A 56 -3.24 -6.55 -0.16
N ILE A 57 -2.21 -5.73 0.10
CA ILE A 57 -2.13 -4.30 -0.25
C ILE A 57 -1.25 -4.12 -1.48
#